data_AF-A0A2V7YU09-F1
#
_entry.id   AF-A0A2V7YU09-F1
#
_cell.length_a   1.000
_cell.length_b   1.000
_cell.length_c   1.000
_cell.angle_alpha   90.00
_cell.angle_beta   90.00
_cell.angle_gamma   90.00
#
_symmetry.space_group_name_H-M   'P 1'
#
loop_
_entity.id
_entity.type
_entity.pdbx_description
1 polymer ?
#
loop_
_entity_poly.entity_id
_entity_poly.type
_entity_poly.pdbx_seq_one_letter_code
_entity_poly.pdbx_strand_id
1 'polypeptide(L)' 'MKATTREKVKKFPVSDLNLKRAAIRLLGQKLVSNEVLYIQRQLGATATQQQLDENVVAVRKLPWVQIAITD' A
#
# COMPACT_ATOMS: atom_id res chain seq x y z
N MET A 1 9.38 -22.32 30.43
CA MET A 1 9.60 -21.93 29.01
C MET A 1 8.40 -21.11 28.57
N LYS A 2 8.54 -19.80 28.33
CA LYS A 2 7.42 -18.95 27.87
C LYS A 2 7.26 -19.13 26.36
N ALA A 3 6.11 -19.64 25.94
CA ALA A 3 5.76 -19.72 24.52
C ALA A 3 5.64 -18.30 23.95
N THR A 4 6.56 -17.93 23.06
CA THR A 4 6.44 -16.75 22.23
C THR A 4 5.33 -17.00 21.21
N THR A 5 4.11 -16.60 21.55
CA THR A 5 3.00 -16.55 20.60
C THR A 5 3.43 -15.64 19.46
N ARG A 6 3.77 -16.20 18.29
CA ARG A 6 4.03 -15.41 17.09
C ARG A 6 2.73 -14.69 16.76
N GLU A 7 2.63 -13.42 17.14
CA GLU A 7 1.48 -12.57 16.83
C GLU A 7 1.31 -12.59 15.31
N LYS A 8 0.25 -13.26 14.82
CA LYS A 8 0.01 -13.37 13.39
C LYS A 8 -0.24 -11.96 12.88
N VAL A 9 0.72 -11.42 12.13
CA VAL A 9 0.62 -10.07 11.56
C VAL A 9 -0.67 -9.97 10.76
N LYS A 10 -1.57 -9.12 11.22
CA LYS A 10 -2.90 -8.95 10.62
C LYS A 10 -2.74 -8.38 9.22
N LYS A 11 -3.32 -9.08 8.24
CA LYS A 11 -3.44 -8.62 6.86
C LYS A 11 -4.77 -7.93 6.64
N PHE A 12 -4.76 -6.92 5.78
CA PHE A 12 -5.91 -6.11 5.41
C PHE A 12 -6.09 -6.13 3.89
N PRO A 13 -7.32 -5.97 3.39
CA PRO A 13 -7.55 -5.86 1.95
C PRO A 13 -6.91 -4.59 1.40
N VAL A 14 -6.25 -4.71 0.25
CA VAL A 14 -5.63 -3.58 -0.47
C VAL A 14 -6.70 -2.86 -1.30
N SER A 15 -7.71 -2.32 -0.62
CA SER A 15 -8.80 -1.58 -1.24
C SER A 15 -8.44 -0.12 -1.46
N ASP A 16 -9.09 0.53 -2.42
CA ASP A 16 -8.97 1.97 -2.68
C ASP A 16 -9.22 2.80 -1.40
N LEU A 17 -10.22 2.41 -0.60
CA LEU A 17 -10.52 3.08 0.67
C LEU A 17 -9.35 3.00 1.67
N ASN A 18 -8.74 1.81 1.82
CA ASN A 18 -7.64 1.61 2.76
C ASN A 18 -6.38 2.35 2.30
N LEU A 19 -6.09 2.33 1.00
CA LEU A 19 -5.00 3.08 0.40
C LEU A 19 -5.17 4.59 0.56
N LYS A 20 -6.37 5.13 0.31
CA LYS A 20 -6.67 6.54 0.51
C LYS A 20 -6.53 6.96 1.98
N ARG A 21 -7.00 6.13 2.92
CA ARG A 21 -6.82 6.40 4.36
C ARG A 21 -5.35 6.40 4.76
N ALA A 22 -4.58 5.42 4.30
CA ALA A 22 -3.14 5.37 4.55
C ALA A 22 -2.42 6.59 3.96
N ALA A 23 -2.75 6.98 2.73
CA ALA A 23 -2.15 8.14 2.07
C ALA A 23 -2.47 9.47 2.76
N ILE A 24 -3.72 9.68 3.17
CA ILE A 24 -4.08 10.88 3.96
C ILE A 24 -3.27 10.93 5.25
N ARG A 25 -3.11 9.80 5.95
CA ARG A 25 -2.36 9.73 7.21
C ARG A 25 -0.85 9.95 7.03
N LEU A 26 -0.26 9.37 5.98
CA LEU A 26 1.20 9.34 5.79
C LEU A 26 1.73 10.53 4.96
N LEU A 27 0.93 11.00 4.01
CA LEU A 27 1.34 12.00 3.02
C LEU A 27 0.54 13.30 3.13
N GLY A 28 -0.54 13.34 3.91
CA GLY A 28 -1.46 14.47 3.98
C GLY A 28 -2.29 14.68 2.71
N GLN A 29 -2.20 13.77 1.73
CA GLN A 29 -2.85 13.88 0.43
C GLN A 29 -3.35 12.54 -0.08
N LYS A 30 -4.34 12.57 -0.96
CA LYS A 30 -4.89 11.36 -1.59
C LYS A 30 -3.97 10.87 -2.70
N LEU A 31 -3.96 9.57 -2.91
CA LEU A 31 -3.37 8.97 -4.10
C LEU A 31 -4.23 9.25 -5.33
N VAL A 32 -3.59 9.40 -6.49
CA VAL A 32 -4.28 9.41 -7.79
C VAL A 32 -4.58 7.97 -8.25
N SER A 33 -5.49 7.81 -9.21
CA SER A 33 -5.94 6.48 -9.66
C SER A 33 -4.79 5.57 -10.11
N ASN A 34 -3.80 6.12 -10.84
CA ASN A 34 -2.64 5.35 -11.31
C ASN A 34 -1.78 4.83 -10.14
N GLU A 35 -1.58 5.66 -9.11
CA GLU A 35 -0.86 5.26 -7.90
C GLU A 35 -1.59 4.13 -7.17
N VAL A 36 -2.92 4.24 -7.04
CA VAL A 36 -3.76 3.21 -6.41
C VAL A 36 -3.66 1.89 -7.17
N LEU A 37 -3.85 1.93 -8.50
CA LEU A 37 -3.78 0.75 -9.36
C LEU A 37 -2.41 0.07 -9.30
N TYR A 38 -1.34 0.87 -9.31
CA TYR A 38 0.02 0.36 -9.20
C TYR A 38 0.23 -0.40 -7.87
N ILE A 39 -0.15 0.21 -6.74
CA ILE A 39 0.01 -0.43 -5.42
C ILE A 39 -0.83 -1.70 -5.32
N GLN A 40 -2.05 -1.70 -5.87
CA GLN A 40 -2.90 -2.88 -5.92
C GLN A 40 -2.28 -4.01 -6.75
N ARG A 41 -1.70 -3.71 -7.90
CA ARG A 41 -0.96 -4.69 -8.72
C ARG A 41 0.27 -5.23 -7.99
N GLN A 42 0.99 -4.38 -7.23
CA GLN A 42 2.21 -4.75 -6.53
C GLN A 42 1.96 -5.58 -5.26
N LEU A 43 0.93 -5.24 -4.47
CA LEU A 43 0.63 -5.92 -3.20
C LEU A 43 -0.39 -7.07 -3.33
N GLY A 44 -1.16 -7.11 -4.40
CA GLY A 44 -2.25 -8.08 -4.59
C GLY A 44 -3.44 -7.82 -3.67
N ALA A 45 -4.22 -8.86 -3.37
CA ALA A 45 -5.51 -8.71 -2.68
C ALA A 45 -5.39 -8.27 -1.20
N THR A 46 -4.35 -8.71 -0.49
CA THR A 46 -4.19 -8.44 0.95
C THR A 46 -2.73 -8.17 1.32
N ALA A 47 -2.49 -7.16 2.17
CA ALA A 47 -1.17 -6.80 2.66
C ALA A 47 -1.20 -6.49 4.17
N THR A 48 -0.04 -6.50 4.82
CA THR A 48 0.06 -5.99 6.19
C THR A 48 -0.01 -4.46 6.20
N GLN A 49 -0.31 -3.87 7.36
CA GLN A 49 -0.33 -2.40 7.49
C GLN A 49 1.01 -1.77 7.09
N GLN A 50 2.12 -2.39 7.53
CA GLN A 50 3.47 -1.94 7.21
C GLN A 50 3.71 -1.95 5.69
N GLN A 51 3.37 -3.05 5.02
CA GLN A 51 3.52 -3.15 3.56
C GLN A 51 2.68 -2.10 2.82
N LEU A 52 1.45 -1.85 3.29
CA LEU A 52 0.58 -0.80 2.76
C LEU A 52 1.27 0.57 2.87
N ASP A 53 1.73 0.91 4.06
CA ASP A 53 2.35 2.20 4.36
C ASP A 53 3.64 2.42 3.56
N GLU A 54 4.52 1.41 3.51
CA GLU A 54 5.76 1.43 2.74
C GLU A 54 5.49 1.67 1.24
N ASN A 55 4.51 0.97 0.67
CA ASN A 55 4.18 1.14 -0.75
C ASN A 55 3.54 2.49 -1.03
N VAL A 56 2.67 3.00 -0.14
CA VAL A 56 2.07 4.34 -0.27
C VAL A 56 3.16 5.42 -0.30
N VAL A 57 4.19 5.33 0.54
CA VAL A 57 5.30 6.28 0.54
C VAL A 57 6.22 6.07 -0.67
N ALA A 58 6.50 4.82 -1.04
CA ALA A 58 7.37 4.50 -2.17
C ALA A 58 6.77 4.94 -3.51
N VAL A 59 5.45 4.86 -3.69
CA VAL A 59 4.75 5.19 -4.94
C VAL A 59 5.01 6.63 -5.39
N ARG A 60 5.23 7.54 -4.45
CA ARG A 60 5.52 8.97 -4.71
C ARG A 60 6.91 9.23 -5.28
N LYS A 61 7.82 8.28 -5.11
CA LYS A 61 9.20 8.36 -5.59
C LYS A 61 9.38 7.70 -6.95
N LEU A 62 8.32 7.14 -7.52
CA LEU A 62 8.38 6.44 -8.79
C LEU A 62 8.44 7.40 -9.98
N PRO A 63 9.25 7.11 -11.01
CA PRO A 63 9.29 7.89 -12.24
C PRO A 63 8.08 7.59 -13.12
N TRP A 64 6.91 8.11 -12.75
CA TRP A 64 5.62 7.87 -13.42
C TRP A 64 5.63 8.12 -14.93
N VAL A 65 6.47 9.03 -15.41
CA VAL A 65 6.64 9.32 -16.84
C VAL A 65 7.20 8.12 -17.61
N GLN A 66 8.02 7.29 -16.97
CA GLN A 66 8.62 6.09 -17.57
C GLN A 66 7.75 4.85 -17.35
N ILE A 67 6.98 4.83 -16.26
CA ILE A 67 6.08 3.75 -15.89
C ILE A 67 4.73 4.03 -16.55
N ALA A 68 4.66 3.88 -17.87
CA ALA A 68 3.38 3.75 -18.53
C ALA A 68 2.71 2.48 -17.95
N ILE A 69 1.70 2.64 -17.10
CA ILE A 69 0.85 1.52 -16.72
C ILE A 69 0.05 1.19 -17.98
N THR A 70 0.56 0.26 -18.78
CA THR A 70 -0.21 -0.36 -19.87
C THR A 70 -1.35 -1.12 -19.20
N ASP A 71 -2.58 -0.75 -19.60
CA ASP A 71 -3.83 -1.29 -19.06
C ASP A 71 -3.86 -2.82 -19.15
#